data_AF-X7S8S0-F1
#
_entry.id   AF-X7S8S0-F1
#
_cell.length_a   1.000
_cell.length_b   1.000
_cell.length_c   1.000
_cell.angle_alpha   90.00
_cell.angle_beta   90.00
_cell.angle_gamma   90.00
#
_symmetry.space_group_name_H-M   'P 1'
#
loop_
_entity.id
_entity.type
_entity.pdbx_description
1 polymer ?
#
loop_
_entity_poly.entity_id
_entity_poly.type
_entity_poly.pdbx_seq_one_letter_code
_entity_poly.pdbx_strand_id
1 'polypeptide(L)'
;MITIVCTVLFSLLLIGVGIYAHKKTDDTGDEFFLGGRSIGIFATIMTLVFSIWSTLAFYGVVGEAYTNGVGSLGIAQGIFWGAGLQVFVGYKLWTLGKKYGLSTPGDFFGQRYYSNFFRFITSLGLIYFTMPYIGMQLGGLGAGLEGFHILQLFLLIKNK
;
A
#
# COMPACT_ATOMS: atom_id res chain seq x y z
N MET A 1 19.59 12.76 16.21
CA MET A 1 20.66 11.86 15.71
C MET A 1 20.19 10.40 15.60
N ILE A 2 19.62 9.80 16.66
CA ILE A 2 19.11 8.41 16.65
C ILE A 2 18.08 8.16 15.54
N THR A 3 17.10 9.06 15.36
CA THR A 3 16.03 8.90 14.35
C THR A 3 16.58 8.78 12.93
N ILE A 4 17.54 9.64 12.56
CA ILE A 4 18.18 9.63 11.24
C ILE A 4 18.93 8.31 11.03
N VAL A 5 19.67 7.85 12.05
CA VAL A 5 20.40 6.56 11.99
C VAL A 5 19.41 5.41 11.78
N CYS A 6 18.31 5.36 12.54
CA CYS A 6 17.27 4.34 12.37
C CYS A 6 16.65 4.37 10.96
N THR A 7 16.33 5.56 10.44
CA THR A 7 15.78 5.70 9.08
C THR A 7 16.76 5.22 8.01
N VAL A 8 18.04 5.59 8.11
CA VAL A 8 19.06 5.16 7.15
C VAL A 8 19.26 3.64 7.21
N LEU A 9 19.38 3.06 8.40
CA LEU A 9 19.53 1.61 8.57
C LEU A 9 18.33 0.85 8.01
N PHE A 10 17.11 1.33 8.28
CA PHE A 10 15.89 0.73 7.74
C PHE A 10 15.83 0.81 6.21
N SER A 11 16.16 1.96 5.62
CA SER A 11 16.23 2.13 4.17
C SER A 11 17.26 1.21 3.52
N LEU A 12 18.45 1.07 4.12
CA LEU A 12 19.48 0.15 3.64
C LEU A 12 19.03 -1.30 3.70
N LEU A 13 18.31 -1.69 4.76
CA LEU A 13 17.71 -3.02 4.88
C LEU A 13 16.71 -3.27 3.74
N LEU A 14 15.80 -2.31 3.47
CA LEU A 14 14.83 -2.44 2.38
C LEU A 14 15.50 -2.56 1.00
N ILE A 15 16.51 -1.74 0.74
CA ILE A 15 17.30 -1.81 -0.50
C ILE A 15 18.00 -3.17 -0.60
N GLY A 16 18.59 -3.65 0.48
CA GLY A 16 19.25 -4.96 0.54
C GLY A 16 18.29 -6.11 0.22
N VAL A 17 17.09 -6.10 0.81
CA VAL A 17 16.03 -7.08 0.52
C VAL A 17 15.60 -7.00 -0.94
N GLY A 18 15.43 -5.78 -1.49
CA GLY A 18 15.08 -5.58 -2.89
C GLY A 18 16.12 -6.13 -3.87
N ILE A 19 17.41 -5.86 -3.62
CA ILE A 19 18.51 -6.40 -4.43
C ILE A 19 18.57 -7.93 -4.32
N TYR A 20 18.39 -8.48 -3.12
CA TYR A 20 18.38 -9.93 -2.92
C TYR A 20 17.21 -10.58 -3.66
N ALA A 21 16.01 -10.01 -3.58
CA ALA A 21 14.83 -10.51 -4.29
C ALA A 21 15.03 -10.42 -5.81
N HIS A 22 15.52 -9.30 -6.32
CA HIS A 22 15.78 -9.12 -7.75
C HIS A 22 16.76 -10.17 -8.30
N LYS A 23 17.82 -10.51 -7.55
CA LYS A 23 18.78 -11.56 -7.95
C LYS A 23 18.20 -12.97 -7.97
N LYS A 24 17.05 -13.19 -7.33
CA LYS A 24 16.39 -14.50 -7.19
C LYS A 24 15.19 -14.68 -8.12
N THR A 25 14.85 -13.65 -8.88
CA THR A 25 13.63 -13.55 -9.67
C THR A 25 14.03 -13.44 -11.14
N ASP A 26 13.36 -14.19 -12.01
CA ASP A 26 13.53 -14.09 -13.46
C ASP A 26 12.95 -12.78 -14.00
N ASP A 27 13.47 -12.28 -15.12
CA ASP A 27 13.01 -11.04 -15.78
C ASP A 27 11.69 -11.21 -16.55
N THR A 28 10.74 -11.97 -16.01
CA THR A 28 9.41 -12.14 -16.60
C THR A 28 8.36 -11.29 -15.89
N GLY A 29 7.37 -10.82 -16.64
CA GLY A 29 6.26 -10.02 -16.07
C GLY A 29 5.47 -10.79 -14.99
N ASP A 30 5.25 -12.09 -15.18
CA ASP A 30 4.55 -12.91 -14.18
C ASP A 30 5.38 -13.09 -12.90
N GLU A 31 6.71 -13.20 -13.00
CA GLU A 31 7.58 -13.24 -11.82
C GLU A 31 7.61 -11.87 -11.11
N PHE A 32 7.69 -10.77 -11.86
CA PHE A 32 7.70 -9.42 -11.31
C PHE A 32 6.37 -9.01 -10.64
N PHE A 33 5.24 -9.26 -11.30
CA PHE A 33 3.92 -8.82 -10.80
C PHE A 33 3.27 -9.83 -9.84
N LEU A 34 3.53 -11.12 -10.00
CA LEU A 34 2.83 -12.18 -9.27
C LEU A 34 3.77 -13.11 -8.46
N GLY A 35 5.08 -12.90 -8.49
CA GLY A 35 6.06 -13.75 -7.81
C GLY A 35 5.98 -15.20 -8.27
N GLY A 36 5.74 -15.41 -9.57
CA GLY A 36 5.58 -16.75 -10.16
C GLY A 36 4.35 -17.49 -9.64
N ARG A 37 3.41 -16.77 -8.98
CA ARG A 37 2.24 -17.34 -8.30
C ARG A 37 2.61 -18.36 -7.22
N SER A 38 3.84 -18.28 -6.71
CA SER A 38 4.44 -19.21 -5.74
C SER A 38 4.41 -18.69 -4.30
N ILE A 39 4.08 -17.41 -4.12
CA ILE A 39 4.03 -16.76 -2.79
C ILE A 39 3.00 -17.48 -1.89
N GLY A 40 3.47 -17.93 -0.73
CA GLY A 40 2.63 -18.63 0.24
C GLY A 40 1.52 -17.76 0.83
N ILE A 41 0.49 -18.42 1.37
CA ILE A 41 -0.70 -17.76 1.91
C ILE A 41 -0.37 -16.80 3.07
N PHE A 42 0.57 -17.17 3.95
CA PHE A 42 0.97 -16.34 5.08
C PHE A 42 1.58 -15.02 4.62
N ALA A 43 2.58 -15.08 3.73
CA ALA A 43 3.21 -13.89 3.16
C ALA A 43 2.18 -13.03 2.41
N THR A 44 1.28 -13.66 1.65
CA THR A 44 0.22 -12.95 0.91
C THR A 44 -0.73 -12.19 1.84
N ILE A 45 -1.18 -12.82 2.93
CA ILE A 45 -2.07 -12.18 3.91
C ILE A 45 -1.34 -11.04 4.62
N MET A 46 -0.08 -11.23 5.01
CA MET A 46 0.72 -10.18 5.65
C MET A 46 0.90 -8.97 4.73
N THR A 47 1.20 -9.19 3.45
CA THR A 47 1.29 -8.13 2.44
C THR A 47 -0.04 -7.40 2.28
N LEU A 48 -1.16 -8.14 2.25
CA LEU A 48 -2.49 -7.54 2.14
C LEU A 48 -2.82 -6.68 3.36
N VAL A 49 -2.55 -7.18 4.57
CA VAL A 49 -2.77 -6.42 5.81
C VAL A 49 -1.89 -5.18 5.86
N PHE A 50 -0.60 -5.31 5.52
CA PHE A 50 0.33 -4.18 5.48
C PHE A 50 -0.11 -3.11 4.48
N SER A 51 -0.66 -3.50 3.33
CA SER A 51 -1.11 -2.58 2.27
C SER A 51 -2.30 -1.71 2.67
N ILE A 52 -3.07 -2.09 3.70
CA ILE A 52 -4.19 -1.30 4.22
C ILE A 52 -3.68 -0.10 5.03
N TRP A 53 -2.53 -0.26 5.69
CA TRP A 53 -1.96 0.77 6.54
C TRP A 53 -1.37 1.88 5.68
N SER A 54 -1.90 3.09 5.85
CA SER A 54 -1.59 4.25 5.01
C SER A 54 -1.44 5.51 5.84
N THR A 55 -0.92 6.58 5.24
CA THR A 55 -0.86 7.89 5.87
C THR A 55 -2.25 8.35 6.32
N LEU A 56 -3.29 8.08 5.53
CA LEU A 56 -4.67 8.40 5.90
C LEU A 56 -5.06 7.73 7.22
N ALA A 57 -4.71 6.46 7.41
CA ALA A 57 -5.03 5.73 8.63
C ALA A 57 -4.30 6.31 9.87
N PHE A 58 -3.04 6.70 9.73
CA PHE A 58 -2.23 7.18 10.85
C PHE A 58 -2.42 8.67 11.17
N TYR A 59 -2.50 9.53 10.16
CA TYR A 59 -2.55 10.98 10.32
C TYR A 59 -3.94 11.54 10.04
N GLY A 60 -4.60 11.05 8.99
CA GLY A 60 -5.89 11.56 8.54
C GLY A 60 -6.99 11.29 9.55
N VAL A 61 -7.26 10.02 9.87
CA VAL A 61 -8.34 9.65 10.81
C VAL A 61 -8.08 10.21 12.21
N VAL A 62 -6.82 10.23 12.66
CA VAL A 62 -6.46 10.76 13.98
C VAL A 62 -6.64 12.29 14.02
N GLY A 63 -6.20 13.00 12.99
CA GLY A 63 -6.40 14.45 12.88
C GLY A 63 -7.88 14.82 12.82
N GLU A 64 -8.66 14.06 12.05
CA GLU A 64 -10.10 14.23 11.92
C GLU A 64 -10.84 13.93 13.24
N ALA A 65 -10.39 12.93 13.99
CA ALA A 65 -10.93 12.65 15.32
C ALA A 65 -10.55 13.72 16.36
N TYR A 66 -9.38 14.35 16.20
CA TYR A 66 -8.95 15.46 17.05
C TYR A 66 -9.81 16.73 16.83
N THR A 67 -10.17 17.03 15.59
CA THR A 67 -10.96 18.22 15.25
C THR A 67 -12.46 18.01 15.43
N ASN A 68 -12.99 16.87 14.97
CA ASN A 68 -14.44 16.61 14.88
C ASN A 68 -14.93 15.57 15.89
N GLY A 69 -14.04 15.07 16.75
CA GLY A 69 -14.36 14.16 17.86
C GLY A 69 -14.45 12.69 17.47
N VAL A 70 -14.88 11.86 18.42
CA VAL A 70 -14.87 10.38 18.32
C VAL A 70 -15.74 9.82 17.19
N GLY A 71 -16.76 10.58 16.74
CA GLY A 71 -17.63 10.17 15.62
C GLY A 71 -16.86 9.92 14.32
N SER A 72 -15.73 10.61 14.13
CA SER A 72 -14.84 10.45 12.97
C SER A 72 -14.16 9.08 12.89
N LEU A 73 -14.10 8.32 14.00
CA LEU A 73 -13.55 6.96 13.99
C LEU A 73 -14.38 5.99 13.14
N GLY A 74 -15.63 6.34 12.79
CA GLY A 74 -16.42 5.62 11.79
C GLY A 74 -15.70 5.46 10.44
N ILE A 75 -14.80 6.39 10.09
CA ILE A 75 -13.96 6.29 8.88
C ILE A 75 -13.03 5.07 8.97
N ALA A 76 -12.35 4.87 10.11
CA ALA A 76 -11.49 3.71 10.31
C ALA A 76 -12.28 2.39 10.26
N GLN A 77 -13.49 2.37 10.81
CA GLN A 77 -14.36 1.20 10.75
C GLN A 77 -14.79 0.88 9.31
N GLY A 78 -15.09 1.90 8.49
CA GLY A 78 -15.37 1.73 7.06
C GLY A 78 -14.20 1.14 6.28
N ILE A 79 -12.98 1.62 6.55
CA ILE A 79 -11.75 1.09 5.94
C ILE A 79 -11.55 -0.38 6.31
N PHE A 80 -11.75 -0.72 7.59
CA PHE A 80 -11.62 -2.09 8.08
C PHE A 80 -12.58 -3.06 7.37
N TRP A 81 -13.87 -2.70 7.28
CA TRP A 81 -14.86 -3.54 6.59
C TRP A 81 -14.61 -3.62 5.08
N GLY A 82 -14.22 -2.51 4.45
CA GLY A 82 -13.85 -2.47 3.03
C GLY A 82 -12.69 -3.41 2.73
N ALA A 83 -11.66 -3.40 3.56
CA ALA A 83 -10.54 -4.33 3.45
C ALA A 83 -10.94 -5.78 3.67
N GLY A 84 -11.85 -6.05 4.61
CA GLY A 84 -12.44 -7.38 4.80
C GLY A 84 -13.13 -7.89 3.53
N LEU A 85 -13.96 -7.04 2.90
CA LEU A 85 -14.63 -7.35 1.63
C LEU A 85 -13.63 -7.61 0.49
N GLN A 86 -12.51 -6.87 0.47
CA GLN A 86 -11.46 -7.07 -0.53
C GLN A 86 -10.86 -8.47 -0.47
N VAL A 87 -10.77 -9.12 0.69
CA VAL A 87 -10.29 -10.52 0.79
C VAL A 87 -11.25 -11.48 0.07
N PHE A 88 -12.56 -11.30 0.23
CA PHE A 88 -13.56 -12.14 -0.42
C PHE A 88 -13.58 -11.95 -1.94
N VAL A 89 -13.53 -10.71 -2.41
CA VAL A 89 -13.50 -10.41 -3.85
C VAL A 89 -12.15 -10.81 -4.45
N GLY A 90 -11.06 -10.51 -3.74
CA GLY A 90 -9.69 -10.80 -4.12
C GLY A 90 -9.43 -12.29 -4.29
N TYR A 91 -9.96 -13.15 -3.42
CA TYR A 91 -9.86 -14.60 -3.58
C TYR A 91 -10.49 -15.08 -4.90
N LYS A 92 -11.69 -14.57 -5.24
CA LYS A 92 -12.35 -14.90 -6.51
C LYS A 92 -11.53 -14.40 -7.71
N LEU A 93 -11.03 -13.17 -7.66
CA LEU A 93 -10.19 -12.63 -8.72
C LEU A 93 -8.87 -13.40 -8.86
N TRP A 94 -8.27 -13.85 -7.76
CA TRP A 94 -7.05 -14.65 -7.76
C TRP A 94 -7.25 -16.02 -8.42
N THR A 95 -8.36 -16.71 -8.11
CA THR A 95 -8.67 -18.00 -8.77
C THR A 95 -8.88 -17.82 -10.27
N LEU A 96 -9.58 -16.77 -10.69
CA LEU A 96 -9.77 -16.43 -12.11
C LEU A 96 -8.45 -16.04 -12.77
N GLY A 97 -7.62 -15.26 -12.10
CA GLY A 97 -6.30 -14.89 -12.60
C GLY A 97 -5.39 -16.09 -12.81
N LYS A 98 -5.46 -17.11 -11.95
CA LYS A 98 -4.75 -18.39 -12.14
C LYS A 98 -5.29 -19.19 -13.33
N LYS A 99 -6.62 -19.24 -13.48
CA LYS A 99 -7.26 -20.03 -14.55
C LYS A 99 -7.05 -19.43 -15.94
N TYR A 100 -7.07 -18.11 -16.05
CA TYR A 100 -7.08 -17.40 -17.33
C TYR A 100 -5.78 -16.64 -17.64
N GLY A 101 -4.75 -16.77 -16.80
CA GLY A 101 -3.47 -16.08 -16.99
C GLY A 101 -3.58 -14.56 -16.91
N LEU A 102 -4.47 -14.06 -16.06
CA LEU A 102 -4.67 -12.61 -15.89
C LEU A 102 -3.66 -12.07 -14.89
N SER A 103 -3.07 -10.92 -15.24
CA SER A 103 -2.06 -10.26 -14.42
C SER A 103 -2.51 -8.88 -13.94
N THR A 104 -3.50 -8.26 -14.62
CA THR A 104 -4.07 -6.97 -14.19
C THR A 104 -5.61 -7.02 -14.07
N PRO A 105 -6.22 -6.13 -13.26
CA PRO A 105 -7.69 -5.97 -13.25
C PRO A 105 -8.24 -5.51 -14.61
N GLY A 106 -7.46 -4.77 -15.39
CA GLY A 106 -7.82 -4.40 -16.76
C GLY A 106 -7.96 -5.61 -17.67
N ASP A 107 -7.07 -6.60 -17.56
CA ASP A 107 -7.18 -7.86 -18.30
C ASP A 107 -8.45 -8.62 -17.91
N PHE A 108 -8.79 -8.64 -16.62
CA PHE A 108 -10.03 -9.25 -16.14
C PHE A 108 -11.27 -8.64 -16.80
N PHE A 109 -11.42 -7.31 -16.78
CA PHE A 109 -12.58 -6.68 -17.40
C PHE A 109 -12.57 -6.77 -18.93
N GLY A 110 -11.39 -6.66 -19.54
CA GLY A 110 -11.22 -6.86 -20.98
C GLY A 110 -11.67 -8.24 -21.45
N GLN A 111 -11.26 -9.29 -20.73
CA GLN A 111 -11.64 -10.66 -21.03
C GLN A 111 -13.10 -10.95 -20.67
N ARG A 112 -13.60 -10.42 -19.54
CA ARG A 112 -14.97 -10.64 -19.09
C ARG A 112 -16.02 -10.05 -20.04
N TYR A 113 -15.71 -8.91 -20.65
CA TYR A 113 -16.60 -8.18 -21.57
C TYR A 113 -16.17 -8.27 -23.04
N TYR A 114 -15.12 -9.05 -23.35
CA TYR A 114 -14.55 -9.20 -24.70
C TYR A 114 -14.28 -7.85 -25.40
N SER A 115 -13.75 -6.87 -24.65
CA SER A 115 -13.64 -5.50 -25.12
C SER A 115 -12.36 -4.82 -24.66
N ASN A 116 -11.56 -4.37 -25.64
CA ASN A 116 -10.35 -3.59 -25.40
C ASN A 116 -10.65 -2.21 -24.81
N PHE A 117 -11.86 -1.68 -25.03
CA PHE A 117 -12.28 -0.42 -24.43
C PHE A 117 -12.38 -0.53 -22.90
N PHE A 118 -13.01 -1.60 -22.39
CA PHE A 118 -13.11 -1.83 -20.94
C PHE A 118 -11.75 -2.11 -20.28
N ARG A 119 -10.87 -2.81 -21.00
CA ARG A 119 -9.47 -2.99 -20.56
C ARG A 119 -8.77 -1.66 -20.41
N PHE A 120 -8.82 -0.82 -21.45
CA PHE A 120 -8.14 0.47 -21.49
C PHE A 120 -8.66 1.44 -20.44
N ILE A 121 -9.99 1.59 -20.30
CA ILE A 121 -10.56 2.53 -19.34
C ILE A 121 -10.27 2.10 -17.89
N THR A 122 -10.24 0.80 -17.62
CA THR A 122 -9.87 0.28 -16.30
C THR A 122 -8.40 0.57 -16.00
N SER A 123 -7.49 0.27 -16.93
CA SER A 123 -6.06 0.55 -16.76
C SER A 123 -5.79 2.05 -16.57
N LEU A 124 -6.45 2.92 -17.34
CA LEU A 124 -6.35 4.36 -17.16
C LEU A 124 -6.88 4.81 -15.80
N GLY A 125 -8.04 4.29 -15.37
CA GLY A 125 -8.60 4.59 -14.06
C GLY A 125 -7.63 4.22 -12.95
N LEU A 126 -7.06 3.01 -12.99
CA LEU A 126 -6.07 2.56 -12.01
C LEU A 126 -4.85 3.49 -11.95
N ILE A 127 -4.30 3.90 -13.10
CA ILE A 127 -3.17 4.84 -13.14
C ILE A 127 -3.58 6.20 -12.55
N TYR A 128 -4.73 6.72 -12.98
CA TYR A 128 -5.23 8.03 -12.58
C TYR A 128 -5.48 8.13 -11.07
N PHE A 129 -6.03 7.09 -10.44
CA PHE A 129 -6.24 7.08 -8.98
C PHE A 129 -4.96 6.75 -8.19
N THR A 130 -4.05 5.95 -8.76
CA THR A 130 -2.82 5.55 -8.06
C THR A 130 -1.81 6.70 -7.96
N MET A 131 -1.67 7.51 -9.01
CA MET A 131 -0.73 8.64 -9.03
C MET A 131 -0.93 9.65 -7.87
N PRO A 132 -2.13 10.23 -7.67
CA PRO A 132 -2.37 11.15 -6.55
C PRO A 132 -2.27 10.42 -5.20
N TYR A 133 -2.66 9.15 -5.14
CA TYR A 133 -2.53 8.35 -3.92
C TYR A 133 -1.07 8.24 -3.47
N ILE A 134 -0.14 7.92 -4.38
CA ILE A 134 1.30 7.88 -4.07
C ILE A 134 1.78 9.25 -3.56
N GLY A 135 1.35 10.34 -4.21
CA GLY A 135 1.70 11.71 -3.79
C GLY A 135 1.24 12.02 -2.36
N MET A 136 0.00 11.70 -2.02
CA MET A 136 -0.55 11.89 -0.66
C MET A 136 0.23 11.08 0.39
N GLN A 137 0.60 9.84 0.05
CA GLN A 137 1.36 8.97 0.95
C GLN A 137 2.74 9.55 1.26
N LEU A 138 3.45 10.05 0.24
CA LEU A 138 4.77 10.68 0.39
C LEU A 138 4.70 11.99 1.19
N GLY A 139 3.73 12.85 0.92
CA GLY A 139 3.53 14.08 1.70
C GLY A 139 3.25 13.80 3.17
N GLY A 140 2.47 12.75 3.44
CA GLY A 140 2.24 12.20 4.76
C GLY A 140 3.47 11.77 5.53
N LEU A 141 4.34 11.00 4.86
CA LEU A 141 5.61 10.56 5.44
C LEU A 141 6.50 11.77 5.78
N GLY A 142 6.55 12.78 4.91
CA GLY A 142 7.27 14.03 5.15
C GLY A 142 6.78 14.77 6.40
N ALA A 143 5.47 15.00 6.50
CA ALA A 143 4.85 15.65 7.66
C ALA A 143 5.12 14.88 8.97
N GLY A 144 5.11 13.54 8.91
CA GLY A 144 5.48 12.69 10.03
C GLY A 144 6.91 12.92 10.51
N LEU A 145 7.88 12.91 9.59
CA LEU A 145 9.29 13.12 9.90
C LEU A 145 9.56 14.52 10.49
N GLU A 146 8.92 15.56 9.96
CA GLU A 146 9.00 16.92 10.48
C GLU A 146 8.47 17.01 11.91
N GLY A 147 7.29 16.43 12.17
CA GLY A 147 6.69 16.38 13.50
C GLY A 147 7.60 15.74 14.55
N PHE A 148 8.27 14.63 14.21
CA PHE A 148 9.23 14.00 15.10
C PHE A 148 10.44 14.89 15.40
N HIS A 149 10.94 15.64 14.42
CA HIS A 149 12.07 16.54 14.61
C HIS A 149 11.71 17.70 15.55
N ILE A 150 10.55 18.31 15.36
CA ILE A 150 10.03 19.41 16.20
C ILE A 150 9.80 18.93 17.63
N LEU A 151 9.24 17.73 17.82
CA LEU A 151 9.01 17.16 19.15
C LEU A 151 10.32 16.94 19.93
N GLN A 152 11.39 16.47 19.26
CA GLN A 152 12.71 16.33 19.90
C GLN A 152 13.31 17.67 20.30
N LEU A 153 13.16 18.71 19.47
CA LEU A 153 13.55 20.08 19.80
C LEU A 153 12.79 20.60 21.03
N PHE A 154 11.48 20.38 21.09
CA PHE A 154 10.67 20.83 22.22
C PHE A 154 11.04 20.12 23.53
N LEU A 155 11.29 18.81 23.50
CA LEU A 155 11.76 18.05 24.66
C LEU A 155 13.16 18.49 25.13
N LEU A 156 14.05 18.86 24.22
CA LEU A 156 15.36 19.41 24.55
C LEU A 156 15.27 20.80 25.20
N ILE A 157 14.32 21.63 24.78
CA ILE A 157 14.07 22.94 25.40
C ILE A 157 13.45 22.78 26.79
N LYS A 158 12.52 21.82 26.97
CA LYS A 158 11.84 21.59 28.26
C LYS A 158 12.73 20.94 29.32
N ASN A 159 13.80 20.24 28.92
CA ASN A 159 14.77 19.61 29.81
C ASN A 159 16.00 20.49 30.13
N LYS A 160 15.97 21.78 29.78
CA LYS A 160 16.92 22.80 30.24
C LYS A 160 16.19 23.81 31.13
#